data_AF-A0AAI8VF83-F1
#
_entry.id   AF-A0AAI8VF83-F1
#
_cell.length_a   1.000
_cell.length_b   1.000
_cell.length_c   1.000
_cell.angle_alpha   90.00
_cell.angle_beta   90.00
_cell.angle_gamma   90.00
#
_symmetry.space_group_name_H-M   'P 1'
#
loop_
_entity.id
_entity.type
_entity.pdbx_description
1 polymer ?
#
loop_
_entity_poly.entity_id
_entity_poly.type
_entity_poly.pdbx_seq_one_letter_code
_entity_poly.pdbx_strand_id
1 'polypeptide(L)' 'MEEAKRDRGVLVNACCPGWVKTDMTRGGGAKTPDQGAQTPVMLALHDIGGKTGGFWQNEKEIEW' A
#
# COMPACT_ATOMS: atom_id res chain seq x y z
N MET A 1 -5.01 -21.62 20.87
CA MET A 1 -4.55 -20.37 21.52
C MET A 1 -4.79 -19.27 20.52
N GLU A 2 -6.02 -18.76 20.50
CA GLU A 2 -6.40 -17.65 19.63
C GLU A 2 -6.14 -16.40 20.46
N GLU A 3 -4.95 -15.82 20.30
CA GLU A 3 -4.68 -14.50 20.88
C GLU A 3 -5.62 -13.51 20.19
N ALA A 4 -6.66 -13.14 20.92
CA ALA A 4 -7.50 -12.00 20.62
C ALA A 4 -6.60 -10.82 20.26
N LYS A 5 -6.49 -10.52 18.96
CA LYS A 5 -5.88 -9.27 18.47
C LYS A 5 -6.69 -8.15 19.10
N ARG A 6 -6.20 -7.64 20.22
CA ARG A 6 -6.65 -6.37 20.78
C ARG A 6 -6.47 -5.36 19.66
N ASP A 7 -7.57 -4.75 19.23
CA ASP A 7 -7.58 -3.66 18.28
C ASP A 7 -6.76 -2.51 18.88
N ARG A 8 -5.47 -2.43 18.50
CA ARG A 8 -4.55 -1.38 18.92
C ARG A 8 -4.66 -0.14 18.03
N GLY A 9 -5.69 -0.07 17.17
CA GLY A 9 -5.77 0.93 16.11
C GLY A 9 -4.68 0.75 15.04
N VAL A 10 -4.09 -0.45 14.92
CA VAL A 10 -3.08 -0.74 13.90
C VAL A 10 -3.78 -1.18 12.62
N LEU A 11 -3.63 -0.39 11.58
CA LEU A 11 -4.16 -0.68 10.25
C LEU A 11 -3.10 -1.41 9.43
N VAL A 12 -3.49 -2.51 8.77
CA VAL A 12 -2.60 -3.30 7.92
C VAL A 12 -3.27 -3.50 6.57
N ASN A 13 -2.62 -3.06 5.50
CA ASN A 13 -3.13 -3.18 4.13
C ASN A 13 -2.02 -3.62 3.18
N ALA A 14 -2.41 -4.26 2.08
CA ALA A 14 -1.51 -4.57 0.99
C ALA A 14 -1.64 -3.52 -0.11
N CYS A 15 -0.55 -3.26 -0.84
CA CYS A 15 -0.61 -2.33 -1.96
C CYS A 15 0.31 -2.72 -3.12
N CYS A 16 -0.03 -2.24 -4.31
CA CYS A 16 0.80 -2.31 -5.49
C CYS A 16 1.34 -0.91 -5.83
N PRO A 17 2.67 -0.71 -5.84
CA PRO A 17 3.26 0.56 -6.25
C PRO A 17 3.16 0.80 -7.77
N GLY A 18 2.74 -0.21 -8.53
CA GLY A 18 2.76 -0.23 -10.00
C GLY A 18 4.11 -0.67 -10.55
N TRP A 19 4.32 -0.48 -11.84
CA TRP A 19 5.58 -0.81 -12.51
C TRP A 19 6.55 0.38 -12.45
N VAL A 20 7.44 0.34 -11.45
CA VAL A 20 8.32 1.45 -11.05
C VAL A 20 9.74 1.28 -11.57
N LYS A 21 10.35 2.37 -12.06
CA LYS A 21 11.75 2.45 -12.50
C LYS A 21 12.72 2.31 -11.33
N THR A 22 13.19 1.08 -11.10
CA THR A 22 14.11 0.71 -10.01
C THR A 22 15.15 -0.28 -10.54
N ASP A 23 16.11 -0.66 -9.70
CA ASP A 23 17.08 -1.71 -10.04
C ASP A 23 16.39 -3.07 -10.25
N MET A 24 15.33 -3.36 -9.49
CA MET A 24 14.52 -4.59 -9.65
C MET A 24 13.91 -4.71 -11.05
N THR A 25 13.54 -3.58 -11.67
CA THR A 25 12.98 -3.52 -13.02
C THR A 25 14.02 -3.16 -14.09
N ARG A 26 15.31 -3.08 -13.71
CA ARG A 26 16.43 -2.67 -14.58
C ARG A 26 16.19 -1.33 -15.28
N GLY A 27 15.60 -0.37 -14.57
CA GLY A 27 15.25 0.94 -15.11
C GLY A 27 14.02 0.96 -16.03
N GLY A 28 13.38 -0.18 -16.30
CA GLY A 28 12.07 -0.26 -16.94
C GLY A 28 10.95 0.19 -16.00
N GLY A 29 9.78 0.54 -16.53
CA GLY A 29 8.68 1.05 -15.72
C GLY A 29 8.01 2.27 -16.32
N ALA A 30 6.71 2.41 -16.06
CA ALA A 30 5.98 3.62 -16.41
C ALA A 30 6.11 4.71 -15.32
N LYS A 31 6.33 4.31 -14.06
CA LYS A 31 6.40 5.21 -12.90
C LYS A 31 7.82 5.51 -12.45
N THR A 32 8.08 6.72 -11.98
CA THR A 32 9.28 7.04 -11.18
C THR A 32 9.15 6.49 -9.75
N PRO A 33 10.24 6.37 -8.97
CA PRO A 33 10.16 6.01 -7.54
C PRO A 33 9.18 6.86 -6.75
N ASP A 34 9.20 8.19 -6.95
CA ASP A 34 8.27 9.11 -6.28
C ASP A 34 6.81 8.83 -6.62
N GLN A 35 6.51 8.53 -7.89
CA GLN A 35 5.17 8.12 -8.32
C GLN A 35 4.76 6.75 -7.78
N GLY A 36 5.72 5.82 -7.66
CA GLY A 36 5.49 4.50 -7.06
C GLY A 36 5.22 4.56 -5.55
N ALA A 37 5.77 5.56 -4.87
CA ALA A 37 5.63 5.75 -3.43
C ALA A 37 4.26 6.31 -3.01
N GLN A 38 3.46 6.87 -3.93
CA GLN A 38 2.20 7.55 -3.59
C GLN A 38 1.23 6.69 -2.78
N THR A 39 0.88 5.49 -3.27
CA THR A 39 -0.02 4.57 -2.54
C THR A 39 0.53 4.15 -1.18
N PRO A 40 1.75 3.59 -1.04
CA PRO A 40 2.24 3.18 0.27
C PRO A 40 2.41 4.34 1.25
N VAL A 41 2.82 5.53 0.79
CA VAL A 41 2.92 6.72 1.65
C VAL A 41 1.55 7.19 2.12
N MET A 42 0.54 7.20 1.24
CA MET A 42 -0.84 7.51 1.62
C MET A 42 -1.35 6.55 2.69
N LEU A 43 -1.13 5.23 2.52
CA LEU A 43 -1.52 4.23 3.52
C LEU A 43 -0.80 4.38 4.87
N ALA A 44 0.42 4.91 4.87
CA ALA A 44 1.22 5.08 6.07
C ALA A 44 0.88 6.37 6.86
N LEU A 45 0.46 7.44 6.16
CA LEU A 45 0.37 8.77 6.75
C LEU A 45 -1.04 9.37 6.79
N HIS A 46 -1.95 8.94 5.91
CA HIS A 46 -3.28 9.54 5.81
C HIS A 46 -4.31 8.78 6.64
N ASP A 47 -5.40 9.47 6.98
CA ASP A 47 -6.60 8.83 7.50
C ASP A 47 -7.32 8.10 6.36
N ILE A 48 -7.28 6.77 6.42
CA ILE A 48 -7.94 5.88 5.47
C ILE A 48 -9.28 5.34 6.03
N GLY A 49 -9.84 5.99 7.05
CA GLY A 49 -11.16 5.65 7.61
C GLY A 49 -11.20 4.28 8.28
N GLY A 50 -10.10 3.88 8.92
CA GLY A 50 -10.00 2.57 9.60
C GLY A 50 -9.94 1.37 8.66
N LYS A 51 -9.76 1.56 7.36
CA LYS A 51 -9.65 0.46 6.39
C LYS A 51 -8.43 -0.41 6.70
N THR A 52 -8.66 -1.70 6.86
CA THR A 52 -7.63 -2.71 7.11
C THR A 52 -7.96 -3.99 6.36
N GLY A 53 -6.95 -4.69 5.86
CA GLY A 53 -7.08 -5.93 5.11
C GLY A 53 -7.37 -5.75 3.60
N GLY A 54 -7.37 -4.52 3.09
CA GLY A 54 -7.64 -4.23 1.67
C GLY A 54 -6.42 -4.34 0.77
N PHE A 55 -6.67 -4.42 -0.54
CA PHE A 55 -5.65 -4.25 -1.59
C PHE A 55 -5.76 -2.86 -2.23
N TRP A 56 -4.63 -2.17 -2.38
CA TRP A 56 -4.61 -0.80 -2.86
C TRP A 56 -3.72 -0.62 -4.08
N GLN A 57 -4.22 0.10 -5.09
CA GLN A 57 -3.46 0.47 -6.27
C GLN A 57 -3.93 1.83 -6.79
N ASN A 58 -2.99 2.69 -7.20
CA ASN A 58 -3.27 4.06 -7.64
C ASN A 58 -4.19 4.80 -6.65
N GLU A 59 -3.79 4.77 -5.36
CA GLU A 59 -4.47 5.45 -4.25
C GLU A 59 -5.94 5.04 -4.04
N LYS A 60 -6.37 3.94 -4.66
CA LYS A 60 -7.72 3.38 -4.56
C LYS A 60 -7.67 1.95 -4.03
N GLU A 61 -8.66 1.62 -3.23
CA GLU A 61 -8.92 0.23 -2.86
C GLU A 61 -9.52 -0.50 -4.06
N ILE A 62 -9.04 -1.71 -4.31
CA ILE A 62 -9.48 -2.60 -5.38
C ILE A 62 -9.79 -3.98 -4.79
N GLU A 63 -10.61 -4.76 -5.49
CA GLU A 63 -10.93 -6.15 -5.09
C GLU A 63 -9.66 -7.02 -5.13
N TRP A 64 -9.52 -7.90 -4.13
CA TRP A 64 -8.37 -8.80 -3.96
C TRP A 64 -8.41 -9.95 -4.97
#